data_AF-A0A3L6FVU5-F1
#
_entry.id   AF-A0A3L6FVU5-F1
#
_cell.length_a   1.000
_cell.length_b   1.000
_cell.length_c   1.000
_cell.angle_alpha   90.00
_cell.angle_beta   90.00
_cell.angle_gamma   90.00
#
_symmetry.space_group_name_H-M   'P 1'
#
loop_
_entity.id
_entity.type
_entity.pdbx_description
1 polymer ?
#
loop_
_entity_poly.entity_id
_entity_poly.type
_entity_poly.pdbx_seq_one_letter_code
_entity_poly.pdbx_strand_id
1 'polypeptide(L)'
;MGFLDFPFAPVPDSADARRFPQHQEVLRYIQAFARRFHLDGIIRLRTEVLAVSKDNNKGISGDWRVRWRRNAAGDESEQEQEEEVFDAIVVCSSHYTEPRTAPPTSSA
;
A
#
# COMPACT_ATOMS: atom_id res chain seq x y z
N MET A 1 10.37 -10.33 -12.99
CA MET A 1 9.70 -9.82 -11.76
C MET A 1 9.93 -10.80 -10.61
N GLY A 2 11.19 -11.10 -10.27
CA GLY A 2 11.53 -11.96 -9.14
C GLY A 2 12.59 -11.29 -8.29
N PHE A 3 12.55 -11.49 -6.98
CA PHE A 3 13.60 -11.03 -6.09
C PHE A 3 14.73 -12.05 -6.04
N LEU A 4 15.95 -11.61 -5.71
CA LEU A 4 17.13 -12.48 -5.66
C LEU A 4 16.99 -13.58 -4.61
N ASP A 5 16.38 -13.24 -3.47
CA ASP A 5 16.13 -14.09 -2.30
C ASP A 5 14.75 -14.77 -2.31
N PHE A 6 13.87 -14.35 -3.22
CA PHE A 6 12.58 -14.98 -3.47
C PHE A 6 12.30 -15.01 -4.97
N PRO A 7 12.91 -15.96 -5.71
CA PRO A 7 12.75 -16.03 -7.16
C PRO A 7 11.29 -16.24 -7.55
N PHE A 8 10.87 -15.59 -8.64
CA PHE A 8 9.58 -15.86 -9.28
C PHE A 8 9.69 -17.17 -10.06
N ALA A 9 9.65 -18.27 -9.33
CA ALA A 9 9.65 -19.62 -9.86
C ALA A 9 8.21 -20.15 -9.91
N PRO A 10 7.90 -21.11 -10.79
CA PRO A 10 6.66 -21.86 -10.70
C PRO A 10 6.62 -22.55 -9.34
N VAL A 11 5.81 -22.05 -8.41
CA VAL A 11 5.45 -22.79 -7.19
C VAL A 11 4.77 -24.11 -7.58
N PRO A 12 4.74 -25.15 -6.72
CA PRO A 12 4.08 -26.41 -7.03
C PRO A 12 2.62 -26.25 -7.51
N ASP A 13 1.93 -25.20 -7.06
CA ASP A 13 0.56 -24.83 -7.48
C ASP A 13 0.51 -23.75 -8.59
N SER A 14 1.65 -23.41 -9.18
CA SER A 14 1.74 -22.46 -10.29
C SER A 14 1.48 -23.21 -11.59
N ALA A 15 0.20 -23.29 -11.94
CA ALA A 15 -0.26 -23.86 -13.20
C ALA A 15 0.15 -23.05 -14.46
N ASP A 16 0.83 -21.91 -14.31
CA ASP A 16 1.13 -21.01 -15.41
C ASP A 16 2.61 -21.07 -15.84
N ALA A 17 2.86 -21.77 -16.95
CA ALA A 17 4.17 -21.87 -17.58
C ALA A 17 4.48 -20.69 -18.52
N ARG A 18 3.59 -19.69 -18.65
CA ARG A 18 3.77 -18.57 -19.56
C ARG A 18 4.93 -17.68 -19.11
N ARG A 19 5.62 -17.13 -20.09
CA ARG A 19 6.71 -16.15 -19.89
C ARG A 19 6.20 -14.79 -19.37
N PHE A 20 4.93 -14.49 -19.61
CA PHE A 20 4.23 -13.29 -19.16
C PHE A 20 3.02 -13.70 -18.31
N PRO A 21 3.17 -13.76 -16.97
CA PRO A 21 2.09 -14.14 -16.07
C PRO A 21 0.94 -13.12 -16.12
N GLN A 22 -0.29 -13.54 -15.81
CA GLN A 22 -1.38 -12.60 -15.59
C GLN A 22 -1.27 -11.97 -14.20
N HIS A 23 -2.06 -10.92 -13.96
CA HIS A 23 -2.04 -10.20 -12.69
C HIS A 23 -2.36 -11.10 -11.48
N GLN A 24 -3.09 -12.20 -11.69
CA GLN A 24 -3.44 -13.16 -10.65
C GLN A 24 -2.22 -13.96 -10.17
N GLU A 25 -1.35 -14.42 -11.06
CA GLU A 25 -0.08 -15.07 -10.69
C GLU A 25 0.84 -14.09 -9.96
N VAL A 26 0.93 -12.85 -10.46
CA VAL A 26 1.74 -11.80 -9.82
C VAL A 26 1.23 -11.52 -8.40
N LEU A 27 -0.09 -11.41 -8.21
CA LEU A 27 -0.70 -11.26 -6.89
C LEU A 27 -0.37 -12.44 -5.96
N ARG A 28 -0.51 -13.68 -6.44
CA ARG A 28 -0.18 -14.88 -5.66
C ARG A 28 1.29 -14.89 -5.22
N TYR A 29 2.20 -14.50 -6.10
CA TYR A 29 3.63 -14.37 -5.79
C TYR A 29 3.88 -13.32 -4.70
N ILE A 30 3.29 -12.12 -4.81
CA ILE A 30 3.45 -11.04 -3.80
C ILE A 30 2.89 -11.49 -2.44
N GLN A 31 1.73 -12.15 -2.43
CA GLN A 31 1.15 -12.69 -1.20
C GLN A 31 2.01 -13.80 -0.58
N ALA A 32 2.60 -14.68 -1.40
CA ALA A 32 3.53 -15.71 -0.94
C ALA A 32 4.80 -15.11 -0.36
N PHE A 33 5.34 -14.05 -0.98
CA PHE A 33 6.46 -13.27 -0.47
C PHE A 33 6.12 -12.70 0.92
N ALA A 34 4.99 -12.01 1.05
CA ALA A 34 4.57 -11.42 2.33
C ALA A 34 4.45 -12.46 3.45
N ARG A 35 3.86 -13.63 3.17
CA ARG A 35 3.78 -14.74 4.13
C ARG A 35 5.16 -15.32 4.49
N ARG A 36 6.04 -15.50 3.49
CA ARG A 36 7.38 -16.10 3.68
C ARG A 36 8.28 -15.28 4.60
N PHE A 37 8.09 -13.96 4.61
CA PHE A 37 8.83 -13.00 5.43
C PHE A 37 8.00 -12.45 6.61
N HIS A 38 6.84 -13.03 6.89
CA HIS A 38 5.97 -12.68 8.03
C HIS A 38 5.54 -11.20 8.05
N LEU A 39 5.34 -10.60 6.88
CA LEU A 39 4.94 -9.19 6.75
C LEU A 39 3.45 -8.98 7.02
N ASP A 40 2.65 -10.04 6.91
CA ASP A 40 1.21 -10.04 7.19
C ASP A 40 0.89 -9.63 8.64
N GLY A 41 1.77 -9.94 9.59
CA GLY A 41 1.59 -9.54 11.00
C GLY A 41 1.86 -8.06 11.30
N ILE A 42 2.52 -7.34 10.40
CA ILE A 42 2.88 -5.92 10.59
C ILE A 42 2.11 -4.98 9.66
N ILE A 43 1.40 -5.51 8.65
CA ILE A 43 0.61 -4.72 7.71
C ILE A 43 -0.84 -4.60 8.19
N ARG A 44 -1.34 -3.37 8.27
CA ARG A 44 -2.76 -3.09 8.53
C ARG A 44 -3.50 -2.88 7.20
N LEU A 45 -4.10 -3.94 6.67
CA LEU A 45 -4.94 -3.85 5.47
C LEU A 45 -6.27 -3.16 5.77
N ARG A 46 -6.88 -2.55 4.74
CA ARG A 46 -8.10 -1.73 4.85
C ARG A 46 -7.92 -0.55 5.79
N THR A 47 -6.72 0.00 5.84
CA THR A 47 -6.39 1.21 6.58
C THR A 47 -5.90 2.24 5.58
N GLU A 48 -6.57 3.38 5.53
CA GLU A 48 -6.23 4.49 4.66
C GLU A 48 -5.54 5.58 5.45
N VAL A 49 -4.37 6.00 4.99
CA VAL A 49 -3.64 7.14 5.56
C VAL A 49 -4.25 8.43 5.02
N LEU A 50 -4.74 9.28 5.91
CA LEU A 50 -5.43 10.53 5.59
C LEU A 50 -4.50 11.73 5.55
N ALA A 51 -3.53 11.77 6.47
CA ALA A 51 -2.56 12.85 6.53
C ALA A 51 -1.30 12.44 7.29
N VAL A 52 -0.20 13.09 6.92
CA VAL A 52 1.07 13.01 7.60
C VAL A 52 1.51 14.44 7.93
N SER A 53 1.84 14.71 9.18
CA SER A 53 2.36 16.01 9.62
C SER A 53 3.55 15.83 10.55
N LYS A 54 4.45 16.81 10.58
CA LYS A 54 5.59 16.84 11.50
C LYS A 54 5.26 17.77 12.67
N ASP A 55 5.48 17.31 13.89
CA ASP A 55 5.27 18.16 15.07
C ASP A 55 6.44 19.14 15.20
N ASN A 56 6.18 20.42 14.96
CA ASN A 56 7.21 21.47 15.03
C ASN A 56 7.22 22.17 16.40
N ASN A 57 6.40 21.75 17.36
CA ASN A 57 6.20 22.47 18.61
C ASN A 57 6.90 21.77 19.78
N LYS A 58 7.84 22.50 20.42
CA LYS A 58 8.56 22.18 21.66
C LYS A 58 9.73 21.20 21.58
N GLY A 59 10.84 21.62 20.97
CA GLY A 59 12.22 21.36 21.45
C GLY A 59 12.71 19.90 21.55
N ILE A 60 11.85 18.92 21.39
CA ILE A 60 12.12 17.49 21.36
C ILE A 60 11.80 17.07 19.94
N SER A 61 12.91 16.94 19.21
CA SER A 61 13.07 16.47 17.85
C SER A 61 12.02 15.44 17.37
N GLY A 62 11.47 15.70 16.18
CA GLY A 62 11.62 14.74 15.08
C GLY A 62 10.41 13.90 14.70
N ASP A 63 9.40 13.82 15.56
CA ASP A 63 8.33 12.84 15.41
C ASP A 63 7.31 13.20 14.31
N TRP A 64 6.86 12.18 13.59
CA TRP A 64 5.84 12.29 12.57
C TRP A 64 4.50 11.77 13.08
N ARG A 65 3.47 12.56 12.87
CA ARG A 65 2.09 12.26 13.23
C ARG A 65 1.33 11.80 11.99
N VAL A 66 0.75 10.60 12.07
CA VAL A 66 0.04 9.97 10.96
C VAL A 66 -1.41 9.76 11.37
N ARG A 67 -2.33 10.42 10.66
CA ARG A 67 -3.77 10.18 10.78
C ARG A 67 -4.22 9.16 9.76
N TRP A 68 -5.04 8.21 10.20
CA TRP A 68 -5.57 7.16 9.36
C TRP A 68 -6.99 6.78 9.75
N ARG A 69 -7.69 6.08 8.87
CA ARG A 69 -9.02 5.50 9.15
C ARG A 69 -9.06 4.04 8.74
N ARG A 70 -9.90 3.26 9.41
CA ARG A 70 -10.17 1.87 9.01
C ARG A 70 -11.41 1.80 8.13
N ASN A 71 -11.24 1.26 6.93
CA ASN A 71 -12.33 1.06 5.98
C ASN A 71 -13.06 -0.24 6.37
N ALA A 72 -14.10 -0.13 7.18
CA ALA A 72 -14.99 -1.23 7.49
C ALA A 72 -16.01 -1.44 6.34
N ALA A 73 -16.40 -2.69 6.10
CA ALA A 73 -17.53 -2.97 5.21
C ALA A 73 -18.83 -2.65 5.97
N GLY A 74 -19.30 -1.41 5.87
CA GLY A 74 -20.45 -0.88 6.60
C GLY A 74 -20.59 0.62 6.41
N ASP A 75 -21.71 1.18 6.92
CA ASP A 75 -22.13 2.57 6.74
C ASP A 75 -20.97 3.57 6.96
N GLU A 76 -20.76 4.47 5.98
CA GLU A 76 -19.66 5.45 5.98
C GLU A 76 -19.83 6.57 7.02
N SER A 77 -20.94 6.56 7.76
CA SER A 77 -21.39 7.67 8.60
C SER A 77 -20.55 7.88 9.87
N GLU A 78 -19.82 6.87 10.36
CA GLU A 78 -19.04 6.97 11.60
C GLU A 78 -17.73 6.15 11.56
N GLN A 79 -16.87 6.38 10.55
CA GLN A 79 -15.52 5.80 10.59
C GLN A 79 -14.59 6.67 11.46
N GLU A 80 -14.26 6.14 12.63
CA GLU A 80 -13.34 6.77 13.59
C GLU A 80 -11.96 6.99 12.96
N GLN A 81 -11.42 8.20 13.11
CA GLN A 81 -10.07 8.55 12.67
C GLN A 81 -9.12 8.35 13.86
N GLU A 82 -8.05 7.62 13.61
CA GLU A 82 -7.01 7.36 14.60
C GLU A 82 -5.72 8.11 14.22
N GLU A 83 -4.87 8.32 15.23
CA GLU A 83 -3.61 9.03 15.07
C GLU A 83 -2.49 8.30 15.81
N GLU A 84 -1.37 8.10 15.11
CA GLU A 84 -0.17 7.45 15.66
C GLU A 84 1.09 8.28 15.36
N VAL A 85 2.09 8.14 16.22
CA VAL A 85 3.36 8.86 16.14
C VAL A 85 4.48 7.88 15.75
N PHE A 86 5.33 8.29 14.81
CA PHE A 86 6.42 7.48 14.26
C PHE A 86 7.71 8.32 14.18
N ASP A 87 8.86 7.68 14.43
CA ASP A 87 10.18 8.34 14.29
C ASP A 87 10.52 8.66 12.83
N ALA A 88 10.03 7.83 11.89
CA ALA A 88 10.31 7.95 10.47
C ALA A 88 9.13 7.45 9.62
N ILE A 89 9.04 7.97 8.39
CA ILE A 89 8.00 7.61 7.42
C ILE A 89 8.64 7.27 6.07
N VAL A 90 8.17 6.19 5.47
CA VAL A 90 8.46 5.81 4.08
C VAL A 90 7.15 5.81 3.30
N VAL A 91 7.09 6.61 2.23
CA VAL A 91 5.89 6.71 1.39
C VAL A 91 6.02 5.76 0.20
N CYS A 92 5.11 4.79 0.12
CA CYS A 92 5.04 3.80 -0.96
C CYS A 92 3.69 3.82 -1.70
N SER A 93 2.95 4.93 -1.65
CA SER A 93 1.74 5.14 -2.43
C SER A 93 2.12 5.40 -3.89
N SER A 94 2.00 4.37 -4.74
CA SER A 94 2.25 4.42 -6.18
C SER A 94 1.63 5.66 -6.87
N HIS A 95 2.20 6.07 -8.00
CA HIS A 95 1.78 7.24 -8.78
C HIS A 95 0.86 6.91 -9.98
N TYR A 96 0.43 5.65 -10.15
CA TYR A 96 -0.40 5.20 -11.28
C TYR A 96 -1.89 5.01 -10.92
N THR A 97 -2.36 5.56 -9.81
CA THR A 97 -3.75 5.40 -9.35
C THR A 97 -4.67 6.56 -9.76
N GLU A 98 -4.12 7.77 -9.90
CA GLU A 98 -4.89 8.95 -10.33
C GLU A 98 -4.60 9.25 -11.81
N PRO A 99 -5.59 9.12 -12.72
CA PRO A 99 -5.38 9.37 -14.14
C PRO A 99 -5.08 10.84 -14.42
N ARG A 100 -4.02 11.10 -15.19
CA ARG A 100 -3.79 12.44 -15.77
C ARG A 100 -4.64 12.61 -17.02
N THR A 101 -5.83 13.19 -16.87
CA THR A 101 -6.74 13.47 -17.99
C THR A 101 -6.28 14.68 -18.78
N ALA A 102 -6.44 14.63 -20.11
CA ALA A 102 -6.27 15.81 -20.94
C ALA A 102 -7.34 16.87 -20.60
N PRO A 103 -7.06 18.18 -20.76
CA PRO A 103 -8.09 19.19 -20.66
C PRO A 103 -9.17 18.96 -21.72
N PRO A 104 -10.44 19.33 -21.45
CA PRO A 104 -11.51 19.20 -22.43
C PRO A 104 -11.14 20.01 -23.68
N THR A 105 -11.28 19.39 -24.85
CA THR A 105 -11.15 20.09 -26.13
C THR A 105 -12.35 21.00 -26.30
N SER A 106 -12.14 22.32 -26.39
CA SER A 106 -13.20 23.25 -26.78
C SER A 106 -13.68 22.85 -28.18
N SER A 107 -14.93 22.39 -28.30
CA SER A 107 -15.59 22.28 -29.58
C SER A 107 -15.72 23.69 -30.16
N ALA A 108 -15.10 23.91 -31.33
CA ALA A 108 -15.33 25.09 -32.15
C ALA A 108 -16.67 25.00 -32.87
#